data_AF-A0A2V7CTQ9-F1
#
_entry.id   AF-A0A2V7CTQ9-F1
#
_cell.length_a   1.000
_cell.length_b   1.000
_cell.length_c   1.000
_cell.angle_alpha   90.00
_cell.angle_beta   90.00
_cell.angle_gamma   90.00
#
_symmetry.space_group_name_H-M   'P 1'
#
loop_
_entity.id
_entity.type
_entity.pdbx_description
1 polymer ?
#
loop_
_entity_poly.entity_id
_entity_poly.type
_entity_poly.pdbx_seq_one_letter_code
_entity_poly.pdbx_strand_id
1 'polypeptide(L)'
;MPGFSESVTLGEFIRRAKELGVQLRHSPSLAEGPKGLVRFYYLTRGDDRPFVVLPDLRDDRRLEPATILNWCETLDLPKEDFGL
;
A
#
# COMPACT_ATOMS: atom_id res chain seq x y z
N MET A 1 -7.66 27.76 -1.16
CA MET A 1 -6.54 26.94 -1.66
C MET A 1 -7.16 25.80 -2.47
N PRO A 2 -6.95 25.66 -3.79
CA PRO A 2 -7.46 24.50 -4.51
C PRO A 2 -6.35 23.46 -4.63
N GLY A 3 -6.67 22.23 -4.23
CA GLY A 3 -5.78 21.08 -4.38
C GLY A 3 -6.37 19.84 -3.73
N PHE A 4 -7.67 19.57 -3.95
CA PHE A 4 -8.19 18.25 -3.64
C PHE A 4 -7.50 17.27 -4.59
N SER A 5 -6.57 16.54 -3.99
CA SER A 5 -5.67 15.54 -4.54
C SER A 5 -6.31 14.66 -5.61
N GLU A 6 -5.61 14.55 -6.74
CA GLU A 6 -5.82 13.46 -7.69
C GLU A 6 -5.71 12.14 -6.92
N SER A 7 -6.82 11.43 -6.81
CA SER A 7 -6.89 10.14 -6.10
C SER A 7 -5.76 9.22 -6.56
N VAL A 8 -4.80 8.97 -5.67
CA VAL A 8 -3.61 8.15 -5.93
C VAL A 8 -4.03 6.71 -6.22
N THR A 9 -3.53 6.16 -7.32
CA THR A 9 -3.74 4.75 -7.66
C THR A 9 -2.85 3.83 -6.80
N LEU A 10 -3.21 2.55 -6.70
CA LEU A 10 -2.39 1.57 -5.99
C LEU A 10 -0.95 1.54 -6.53
N GLY A 11 -0.79 1.53 -7.85
CA GLY A 11 0.53 1.52 -8.49
C GLY A 11 1.37 2.76 -8.16
N GLU A 12 0.75 3.94 -8.15
CA GLU A 12 1.43 5.18 -7.76
C GLU A 12 1.81 5.19 -6.30
N PHE A 13 0.93 4.73 -5.41
CA PHE A 13 1.24 4.62 -3.98
C PHE A 13 2.46 3.71 -3.78
N ILE A 14 2.45 2.51 -4.37
CA ILE A 14 3.58 1.57 -4.25
C ILE A 14 4.86 2.18 -4.82
N ARG A 15 4.80 2.88 -5.96
CA ARG A 15 5.97 3.52 -6.57
C ARG A 15 6.58 4.58 -5.63
N ARG A 16 5.76 5.52 -5.12
CA ARG A 16 6.22 6.59 -4.21
C ARG A 16 6.72 6.01 -2.88
N ALA A 17 6.01 5.03 -2.32
CA ALA A 17 6.44 4.37 -1.08
C ALA A 17 7.81 3.68 -1.23
N LYS A 18 8.11 3.07 -2.39
CA LYS A 18 9.43 2.48 -2.67
C LYS A 18 10.55 3.52 -2.67
N GLU A 19 10.29 4.71 -3.19
CA GLU A 19 11.26 5.82 -3.16
C GLU A 19 11.59 6.26 -1.73
N LEU A 20 10.68 5.99 -0.79
CA LEU A 20 10.82 6.25 0.65
C LEU A 20 11.30 5.02 1.45
N GLY A 21 11.81 3.99 0.77
CA GLY A 21 12.41 2.82 1.41
C GLY A 21 11.43 1.73 1.83
N VAL A 22 10.15 1.82 1.41
CA VAL A 22 9.18 0.73 1.59
C VAL A 22 9.46 -0.40 0.61
N GLN A 23 9.40 -1.62 1.10
CA GLN A 23 9.60 -2.83 0.32
C GLN A 23 8.27 -3.52 0.06
N LEU A 24 8.07 -3.96 -1.19
CA LEU A 24 6.99 -4.86 -1.55
C LEU A 24 7.46 -6.30 -1.36
N ARG A 25 6.83 -7.01 -0.43
CA ARG A 25 7.10 -8.41 -0.12
C ARG A 25 5.84 -9.25 -0.36
N HIS A 26 6.01 -10.56 -0.31
CA HIS A 26 4.93 -11.51 -0.36
C HIS A 26 5.08 -12.51 0.77
N SER A 27 3.97 -13.02 1.29
CA SER A 27 4.01 -14.06 2.31
C SER A 27 4.73 -15.31 1.76
N PRO A 28 5.70 -15.89 2.49
CA PRO A 28 6.34 -17.14 2.10
C PRO A 28 5.34 -18.30 2.12
N SER A 29 4.34 -18.22 3.00
CA SER A 29 3.28 -19.21 3.13
C SER A 29 2.03 -18.76 2.37
N LEU A 30 1.39 -19.72 1.70
CA LEU A 30 0.07 -19.52 1.14
C LEU A 30 -0.96 -19.46 2.27
N ALA A 31 -1.94 -18.59 2.15
CA ALA A 31 -3.08 -18.52 3.07
C ALA A 31 -4.35 -19.01 2.36
N GLU A 32 -5.27 -19.60 3.11
CA GLU A 32 -6.53 -20.11 2.55
C GLU A 32 -7.46 -18.94 2.19
N GLY A 33 -7.76 -18.82 0.90
CA GLY A 33 -8.79 -17.93 0.37
C GLY A 33 -10.00 -18.70 -0.16
N PRO A 34 -11.07 -18.00 -0.56
CA PRO A 34 -12.31 -18.63 -1.05
C PRO A 34 -12.13 -19.52 -2.29
N LYS A 35 -11.02 -19.37 -3.01
CA LYS A 35 -10.66 -20.12 -4.22
C LYS A 35 -9.44 -21.03 -4.01
N GLY A 36 -9.04 -21.26 -2.76
CA GLY A 36 -7.85 -22.03 -2.39
C GLY A 36 -6.69 -21.16 -1.90
N LEU A 37 -5.50 -21.75 -1.89
CA LEU A 37 -4.28 -21.16 -1.36
C LEU A 37 -3.80 -19.96 -2.19
N VAL A 38 -3.72 -18.78 -1.57
CA VAL A 38 -3.32 -17.52 -2.20
C VAL A 38 -2.08 -16.92 -1.53
N ARG A 39 -1.20 -16.33 -2.35
CA ARG A 39 -0.11 -15.47 -1.86
C ARG A 39 -0.67 -14.08 -1.65
N PHE A 40 -0.45 -13.51 -0.47
CA PHE A 40 -0.72 -12.10 -0.22
C PHE A 40 0.55 -11.28 -0.34
N TYR A 41 0.43 -10.13 -0.99
CA TYR A 41 1.48 -9.13 -1.07
C TYR A 41 1.31 -8.13 0.07
N TYR A 42 2.42 -7.61 0.58
CA TYR A 42 2.39 -6.60 1.63
C TYR A 42 3.52 -5.59 1.45
N LEU A 43 3.28 -4.37 1.92
CA LEU A 43 4.27 -3.31 2.03
C LEU A 43 4.82 -3.27 3.44
N THR A 44 6.12 -3.10 3.60
CA THR A 44 6.77 -2.98 4.92
C THR A 44 8.01 -2.09 4.85
N ARG A 45 8.40 -1.52 5.99
CA ARG A 45 9.65 -0.78 6.16
C ARG A 45 10.56 -1.57 7.11
N GLY A 46 11.62 -2.20 6.57
CA GLY A 46 12.58 -2.98 7.37
C GLY A 46 12.23 -4.47 7.50
N ASP A 47 12.43 -5.04 8.69
CA ASP A 47 12.35 -6.49 9.00
C ASP A 47 10.92 -7.00 9.21
N ASP A 48 9.99 -6.63 8.31
CA ASP A 48 8.61 -7.11 8.23
C ASP A 48 7.56 -6.47 9.15
N ARG A 49 7.91 -5.58 10.09
CA ARG A 49 6.91 -4.82 10.87
C ARG A 49 7.30 -3.34 11.07
N PRO A 50 6.35 -2.40 10.95
CA PRO A 50 4.94 -2.58 10.56
C PRO A 50 4.77 -2.96 9.07
N PHE A 51 3.62 -3.57 8.74
CA PHE A 51 3.28 -3.94 7.36
C PHE A 51 1.80 -3.70 7.03
N VAL A 52 1.54 -3.50 5.75
CA VAL A 52 0.21 -3.33 5.17
C VAL A 52 -0.02 -4.41 4.12
N VAL A 53 -1.07 -5.20 4.27
CA VAL A 53 -1.46 -6.18 3.25
C VAL A 53 -2.11 -5.46 2.08
N LEU A 54 -1.62 -5.74 0.88
CA LEU A 54 -2.21 -5.22 -0.34
C LEU A 54 -3.49 -5.99 -0.67
N PRO A 55 -4.60 -5.30 -0.91
CA PRO A 55 -5.80 -5.92 -1.44
C PRO A 55 -5.54 -6.45 -2.87
N ASP A 56 -6.33 -7.41 -3.32
CA ASP A 56 -6.32 -7.92 -4.70
C ASP A 56 -6.94 -6.87 -5.65
N LEU A 57 -6.24 -5.75 -5.81
CA LEU A 57 -6.61 -4.65 -6.68
C LEU A 57 -5.63 -4.60 -7.84
N ARG A 58 -6.15 -4.18 -8.99
CA ARG A 58 -5.32 -3.79 -10.13
C ARG A 58 -4.59 -2.49 -9.79
N ASP A 59 -3.38 -2.35 -10.31
CA ASP A 59 -2.51 -1.20 -10.07
C ASP A 59 -3.13 0.14 -10.47
N ASP A 60 -4.07 0.15 -11.43
CA ASP A 60 -4.78 1.33 -11.91
C ASP A 60 -5.98 1.74 -11.02
N ARG A 61 -6.35 0.92 -10.04
CA ARG A 61 -7.46 1.24 -9.14
C ARG A 61 -7.07 2.36 -8.18
N ARG A 62 -7.92 3.37 -8.11
CA ARG A 62 -7.82 4.49 -7.16
C ARG A 62 -8.02 4.01 -5.73
N LEU A 63 -7.14 4.45 -4.84
CA LEU A 63 -7.26 4.21 -3.42
C LEU A 63 -8.18 5.26 -2.78
N GLU A 64 -8.93 4.82 -1.78
CA GLU A 64 -9.73 5.76 -0.98
C GLU A 64 -8.79 6.58 -0.07
N PRO A 65 -9.07 7.88 0.15
CA PRO A 65 -8.26 8.74 1.02
C PRO A 65 -8.01 8.14 2.42
N ALA A 66 -9.01 7.49 3.01
CA ALA A 66 -8.86 6.82 4.30
C ALA A 66 -7.89 5.63 4.26
N THR A 67 -7.84 4.90 3.13
CA THR A 67 -6.88 3.81 2.91
C THR A 67 -5.47 4.37 2.81
N ILE A 68 -5.27 5.42 2.01
CA ILE A 68 -3.97 6.10 1.86
C ILE A 68 -3.48 6.61 3.22
N LEU A 69 -4.36 7.27 3.99
CA LEU A 69 -4.05 7.80 5.31
C LEU A 69 -3.56 6.71 6.27
N ASN A 70 -4.34 5.62 6.37
CA ASN A 70 -4.01 4.49 7.23
C ASN A 70 -2.68 3.83 6.84
N TRP A 71 -2.41 3.69 5.54
CA TRP A 71 -1.17 3.09 5.06
C TRP A 71 0.04 3.99 5.32
N CYS A 72 -0.10 5.31 5.13
CA CYS A 72 0.95 6.26 5.47
C CYS A 72 1.27 6.22 6.97
N GLU A 73 0.25 6.19 7.83
CA GLU A 73 0.44 6.08 9.28
C GLU A 73 1.10 4.76 9.68
N THR A 74 0.65 3.65 9.10
CA THR A 74 1.21 2.32 9.39
C THR A 74 2.67 2.21 8.94
N LEU A 75 3.02 2.79 7.80
CA LEU A 75 4.36 2.69 7.20
C LEU A 75 5.28 3.85 7.57
N ASP A 76 4.80 4.79 8.39
CA ASP A 76 5.51 6.01 8.79
C ASP A 76 5.98 6.82 7.55
N LEU A 77 5.02 7.13 6.67
CA LEU A 77 5.22 7.89 5.44
C LEU A 77 4.62 9.30 5.53
N PRO A 78 5.24 10.31 4.90
CA PRO A 78 4.69 11.66 4.81
C PRO A 78 3.44 11.67 3.93
N LYS A 79 2.29 12.05 4.52
CA LYS A 79 0.97 12.05 3.87
C LYS A 79 0.90 13.00 2.66
N GLU A 80 1.64 14.11 2.74
CA GLU A 80 1.72 15.15 1.71
C GLU A 80 2.20 14.60 0.35
N ASP A 81 3.13 13.63 0.37
CA ASP A 81 3.65 12.97 -0.83
C ASP A 81 2.62 12.08 -1.54
N PHE A 82 1.49 11.80 -0.88
CA PHE A 82 0.38 11.01 -1.41
C PHE A 82 -0.89 11.86 -1.60
N GLY A 83 -0.74 13.19 -1.53
CA GLY A 83 -1.83 14.14 -1.73
C GLY A 83 -2.90 14.04 -0.62
N LEU A 84 -2.47 13.94 0.63
CA LEU A 84 -3.31 14.10 1.80
C LEU A 84 -2.81 15.25 2.67
#